data_AF-A0A969R9G2-F1
#
_entry.id   AF-A0A969R9G2-F1
#
_cell.length_a   1.000
_cell.length_b   1.000
_cell.length_c   1.000
_cell.angle_alpha   90.00
_cell.angle_beta   90.00
_cell.angle_gamma   90.00
#
_symmetry.space_group_name_H-M   'P 1'
#
loop_
_entity.id
_entity.type
_entity.pdbx_description
1 polymer ?
#
loop_
_entity_poly.entity_id
_entity_poly.type
_entity_poly.pdbx_seq_one_letter_code
_entity_poly.pdbx_strand_id
1 'polypeptide(L)'
;MEQCEAHLSHAGNNHFSLIQDFYKSRRAPLFRLLEVLPIRSSTQDTTLESVIQFLLEHQGSRLSHLPMTVLEYPGTMSEKTSSAT
;
A
#
# COMPACT_ATOMS: atom_id res chain seq x y z
N MET A 1 -1.55 19.54 -17.00
CA MET A 1 -1.23 19.39 -15.57
C MET A 1 -0.72 17.98 -15.27
N GLU A 2 -1.37 16.92 -15.77
CA GLU A 2 -0.98 15.52 -15.54
C GLU A 2 0.50 15.18 -15.80
N GLN A 3 1.12 15.74 -16.85
CA GLN A 3 2.54 15.49 -17.15
C GLN A 3 3.49 16.07 -16.08
N CYS A 4 3.14 17.19 -15.46
CA CYS A 4 3.93 17.79 -14.39
C CYS A 4 3.80 16.97 -13.10
N GLU A 5 2.61 16.49 -12.78
CA GLU A 5 2.36 15.63 -11.61
C GLU A 5 3.04 14.27 -11.75
N ALA A 6 3.03 13.68 -12.94
CA ALA A 6 3.78 12.47 -13.22
C ALA A 6 5.29 12.67 -13.04
N HIS A 7 5.84 13.79 -13.53
CA HIS A 7 7.24 14.13 -13.35
C HIS A 7 7.63 14.29 -11.86
N LEU A 8 6.79 14.96 -11.07
CA LEU A 8 7.01 15.14 -9.63
C LEU A 8 6.89 13.82 -8.85
N SER A 9 5.93 12.97 -9.21
CA SER A 9 5.78 11.62 -8.66
C SER A 9 7.03 10.78 -8.90
N HIS A 10 7.56 10.80 -10.12
CA HIS A 10 8.80 10.10 -10.47
C HIS A 10 10.02 10.68 -9.76
N ALA A 11 10.16 12.02 -9.70
CA ALA A 11 11.30 12.66 -9.05
C ALA A 11 11.31 12.45 -7.52
N GLY A 12 10.13 12.37 -6.91
CA GLY A 12 9.96 12.13 -5.47
C GLY A 12 9.86 10.65 -5.08
N ASN A 13 10.03 9.71 -6.02
CA ASN A 13 9.78 8.27 -5.81
C ASN A 13 8.41 7.97 -5.17
N ASN A 14 7.42 8.83 -5.41
CA ASN A 14 6.10 8.76 -4.81
C ASN A 14 5.08 8.40 -5.89
N HIS A 15 5.00 7.10 -6.19
CA HIS A 15 4.07 6.57 -7.19
C HIS A 15 2.62 6.47 -6.70
N PHE A 16 2.34 6.88 -5.45
CA PHE A 16 1.00 6.76 -4.87
C PHE A 16 -0.05 7.51 -5.68
N SER A 17 0.24 8.75 -6.10
CA SER A 17 -0.70 9.56 -6.89
C SER A 17 -1.06 8.89 -8.22
N LEU A 18 -0.09 8.26 -8.88
CA LEU A 18 -0.31 7.54 -10.14
C LEU A 18 -1.19 6.29 -9.95
N ILE A 19 -1.01 5.60 -8.83
CA ILE A 19 -1.77 4.39 -8.50
C ILE A 19 -3.19 4.77 -8.09
N GLN A 20 -3.36 5.81 -7.26
CA GLN A 20 -4.66 6.20 -6.73
C GLN A 20 -5.63 6.55 -7.86
N ASP A 21 -5.22 7.39 -8.79
CA ASP A 21 -6.11 7.86 -9.86
C ASP A 21 -6.48 6.73 -10.84
N PHE A 22 -5.54 5.84 -11.12
CA PHE A 22 -5.78 4.72 -12.03
C PHE A 22 -6.65 3.61 -11.42
N TYR A 23 -6.42 3.27 -10.16
CA TYR A 23 -7.02 2.10 -9.51
C TYR A 23 -8.28 2.42 -8.70
N LYS A 24 -8.56 3.69 -8.36
CA LYS A 24 -9.77 4.06 -7.61
C LYS A 24 -11.06 3.61 -8.30
N SER A 25 -11.17 3.78 -9.62
CA SER A 25 -12.32 3.34 -10.41
C SER A 25 -12.33 1.83 -10.70
N ARG A 26 -11.18 1.16 -10.55
CA ARG A 26 -10.97 -0.27 -10.85
C ARG A 26 -10.67 -1.11 -9.61
N ARG A 27 -11.08 -0.63 -8.44
CA ARG A 27 -10.85 -1.29 -7.15
C ARG A 27 -11.36 -2.74 -7.13
N ALA A 28 -12.59 -2.97 -7.60
CA ALA A 28 -13.18 -4.31 -7.60
C ALA A 28 -12.46 -5.29 -8.55
N PRO A 29 -12.17 -4.95 -9.82
CA PRO A 29 -11.32 -5.78 -10.69
C PRO A 29 -9.93 -6.06 -10.12
N LEU A 30 -9.30 -5.08 -9.47
CA LEU A 30 -7.99 -5.25 -8.83
C LEU A 30 -8.04 -6.29 -7.71
N PHE A 31 -9.01 -6.20 -6.81
CA PHE A 31 -9.16 -7.20 -5.74
C PHE A 31 -9.45 -8.59 -6.29
N ARG A 32 -10.33 -8.70 -7.28
CA ARG A 32 -10.59 -9.98 -7.95
C ARG A 32 -9.32 -10.57 -8.57
N LEU A 33 -8.45 -9.73 -9.15
CA LEU A 33 -7.17 -10.18 -9.69
C LEU A 33 -6.27 -10.75 -8.58
N LEU A 34 -6.20 -10.07 -7.43
CA LEU A 34 -5.42 -10.51 -6.27
C LEU A 34 -5.97 -11.79 -5.62
N GLU A 35 -7.28 -12.04 -5.70
CA GLU A 35 -7.90 -13.28 -5.24
C GLU A 35 -7.59 -14.47 -6.16
N VAL A 36 -7.58 -14.23 -7.48
CA VAL A 36 -7.38 -15.30 -8.48
C VAL A 36 -5.90 -15.59 -8.74
N LEU A 37 -5.03 -14.58 -8.63
CA LEU A 37 -3.59 -14.71 -8.81
C LEU A 37 -2.90 -14.73 -7.45
N PRO A 38 -2.54 -15.92 -6.92
CA PRO A 38 -1.80 -15.99 -5.66
C PRO A 38 -0.40 -15.42 -5.86
N ILE A 39 -0.19 -14.17 -5.42
CA ILE A 39 1.12 -13.53 -5.43
C ILE A 39 1.97 -14.18 -4.33
N ARG A 40 3.16 -14.63 -4.71
CA ARG A 40 4.15 -15.25 -3.82
C ARG A 40 5.47 -14.52 -3.93
N SER A 41 6.14 -14.31 -2.81
CA SER A 41 7.50 -13.79 -2.78
C SER A 41 8.45 -14.83 -3.34
N SER A 42 9.37 -14.37 -4.18
CA SER A 42 10.52 -15.15 -4.64
C SER A 42 11.73 -15.01 -3.70
N THR A 43 11.59 -14.23 -2.63
CA THR A 43 12.63 -13.99 -1.63
C THR A 43 12.14 -14.41 -0.24
N GLN A 44 12.98 -14.24 0.79
CA GLN A 44 12.58 -14.46 2.18
C GLN A 44 11.62 -13.38 2.71
N ASP A 45 11.55 -12.23 2.04
CA ASP A 45 10.65 -11.15 2.43
C ASP A 45 9.22 -11.46 1.99
N THR A 46 8.36 -11.79 2.94
CA THR A 46 6.94 -12.11 2.74
C THR A 46 6.01 -10.94 3.07
N THR A 47 6.56 -9.76 3.33
CA THR A 47 5.80 -8.56 3.67
C THR A 47 4.72 -8.28 2.64
N LEU A 48 5.06 -8.35 1.35
CA LEU A 48 4.10 -8.04 0.29
C LEU A 48 2.88 -8.98 0.32
N GLU A 49 3.10 -10.26 0.60
CA GLU A 49 2.00 -11.23 0.75
C GLU A 49 1.11 -10.87 1.95
N SER A 50 1.71 -10.50 3.08
CA SER A 50 0.96 -10.09 4.28
C SER A 50 0.13 -8.82 4.04
N VAL A 51 0.68 -7.87 3.27
CA VAL A 51 -0.02 -6.63 2.91
C VAL A 51 -1.17 -6.93 1.96
N ILE A 52 -0.97 -7.79 0.95
CA ILE A 52 -2.04 -8.20 0.03
C ILE A 52 -3.18 -8.87 0.81
N GLN A 53 -2.85 -9.78 1.72
CA GLN A 53 -3.81 -10.45 2.57
C GLN A 53 -4.62 -9.45 3.42
N PHE A 54 -3.93 -8.50 4.08
CA PHE A 54 -4.57 -7.43 4.84
C PHE A 54 -5.53 -6.59 3.99
N LEU A 55 -5.14 -6.25 2.76
CA LEU A 55 -5.97 -5.49 1.82
C LEU A 55 -7.22 -6.28 1.40
N LEU A 56 -7.09 -7.58 1.17
CA LEU A 56 -8.21 -8.46 0.81
C LEU A 56 -9.23 -8.59 1.96
N GLU A 57 -8.76 -8.70 3.20
CA GLU A 57 -9.62 -8.73 4.39
C GLU A 57 -10.45 -7.45 4.55
N HIS A 58 -9.89 -6.32 4.15
CA HIS A 58 -10.52 -5.00 4.25
C HIS A 58 -11.12 -4.49 2.94
N GLN A 59 -11.24 -5.33 1.90
CA GLN A 59 -11.62 -4.89 0.56
C GLN A 59 -13.00 -4.20 0.51
N GLY A 60 -13.93 -4.63 1.37
CA GLY A 60 -15.28 -4.07 1.52
C GLY A 60 -15.41 -2.91 2.51
N SER A 61 -14.32 -2.51 3.18
CA SER A 61 -14.34 -1.40 4.13
C SER A 61 -14.69 -0.08 3.44
N ARG A 62 -15.55 0.71 4.09
CA ARG A 62 -15.94 2.06 3.67
C ARG A 62 -15.17 3.16 4.42
N LEU A 63 -14.24 2.78 5.28
CA LEU A 63 -13.42 3.73 6.03
C LEU A 63 -12.47 4.48 5.07
N SER A 64 -12.22 5.76 5.36
CA SER A 64 -11.21 6.54 4.64
C SER A 64 -9.79 6.05 4.93
N HIS A 65 -9.58 5.47 6.12
CA HIS A 65 -8.30 4.91 6.56
C HIS A 65 -8.53 3.56 7.23
N LEU A 66 -7.68 2.58 6.91
CA LEU A 66 -7.67 1.30 7.60
C LEU A 66 -6.78 1.40 8.84
N PRO A 67 -7.16 0.77 9.96
CA PRO A 67 -6.29 0.68 11.13
C PRO A 67 -5.11 -0.23 10.77
N MET A 68 -3.98 0.37 10.44
CA MET A 68 -2.75 -0.38 10.17
C MET A 68 -2.03 -0.60 11.50
N THR A 69 -1.93 -1.85 11.94
CA THR A 69 -0.95 -2.22 12.97
C THR A 69 0.42 -2.25 12.29
N VAL A 70 1.33 -1.39 12.75
CA VAL A 70 2.71 -1.36 12.25
C VAL A 70 3.31 -2.76 12.40
N LEU A 71 3.69 -3.39 11.30
CA LEU A 71 4.55 -4.57 11.33
C LEU A 71 5.92 -4.07 11.79
N GLU A 72 6.25 -4.29 13.07
CA GLU A 72 7.61 -4.07 13.55
C GLU A 72 8.55 -5.01 12.79
N TYR A 73 9.31 -4.47 11.85
CA TYR A 73 10.41 -5.22 11.25
C TYR A 73 11.50 -5.40 12.31
N PRO A 74 11.93 -6.64 12.60
CA PRO A 74 13.07 -6.88 13.48
C PRO A 74 14.33 -6.36 12.79
N GLY A 75 14.61 -5.06 12.93
CA GLY A 75 15.75 -4.39 12.30
C GLY A 75 15.66 -2.87 12.17
N THR A 76 14.47 -2.26 12.26
CA THR A 76 14.35 -0.79 12.25
C THR A 76 14.34 -0.27 13.68
N MET A 77 15.46 0.32 14.10
CA MET A 77 15.60 1.01 15.38
C MET A 77 14.52 2.11 15.47
N SER A 78 13.64 1.97 16.46
CA SER A 78 12.58 2.92 16.81
C SER A 78 13.14 4.35 16.87
N GLU A 79 12.75 5.19 15.91
CA GLU A 79 12.85 6.64 16.11
C GLU A 79 11.68 7.04 17.01
N LYS A 80 12.07 7.50 18.20
CA LYS A 80 11.23 7.76 19.34
C LYS A 80 10.09 8.72 18.95
N THR A 81 8.86 8.32 19.25
CA THR A 81 7.76 9.27 19.44
C THR A 81 8.12 10.23 20.55
N SER A 82 8.51 11.46 20.20
CA SER A 82 8.44 12.59 21.11
C SER A 82 7.02 13.15 21.06
N SER A 83 6.30 12.91 22.15
CA SER A 83 5.15 13.69 22.58
C SER A 83 5.51 15.17 22.68
N ALA A 84 4.71 16.07 22.09
CA ALA A 84 4.55 17.43 22.61
C ALA A 84 3.30 18.11 22.01
N THR A 85 2.29 18.22 22.88
CA THR A 85 1.30 19.31 23.04
C THR A 85 0.18 19.46 22.01
#